data_AF-A0A535VM54-F1
#
_entry.id   AF-A0A535VM54-F1
#
_cell.length_a   1.000
_cell.length_b   1.000
_cell.length_c   1.000
_cell.angle_alpha   90.00
_cell.angle_beta   90.00
_cell.angle_gamma   90.00
#
_symmetry.space_group_name_H-M   'P 1'
#
loop_
_entity.id
_entity.type
_entity.pdbx_description
1 polymer ?
#
loop_
_entity_poly.entity_id
_entity_poly.type
_entity_poly.pdbx_seq_one_letter_code
_entity_poly.pdbx_strand_id
1 'polypeptide(L)'
;MLTPGSKAFFPVLVPGVLFSCGDCHSAQGDGEVNGTGIETPMSVTLTLSLQKGANIPELRFITPPGKKLTVADEAGYFVTTAHGPDLFKDSQKAIRYMIDHLASEYHMTREQAYCLCGAAVDLKISEIVDAPNWIVSAYLPLSIFNPQSAV
;
A
#
# COMPACT_ATOMS: atom_id res chain seq x y z
N MET A 1 -3.37 2.28 -4.84
CA MET A 1 -4.22 1.59 -5.81
C MET A 1 -3.35 0.61 -6.58
N LEU A 2 -3.84 -0.62 -6.76
CA LEU A 2 -3.14 -1.66 -7.52
C LEU A 2 -3.50 -1.53 -9.00
N THR A 3 -2.52 -1.17 -9.82
CA THR A 3 -2.67 -1.01 -11.27
C THR A 3 -1.55 -1.74 -12.01
N PRO A 4 -1.60 -1.90 -13.34
CA PRO A 4 -0.46 -2.43 -14.11
C PRO A 4 0.86 -1.76 -13.72
N GLY A 5 1.90 -2.56 -13.49
CA GLY A 5 3.20 -2.12 -13.00
C GLY A 5 3.35 -2.07 -11.47
N SER A 6 2.27 -2.24 -10.70
CA SER A 6 2.35 -2.31 -9.24
C SER A 6 2.98 -3.63 -8.78
N LYS A 7 3.65 -3.59 -7.63
CA LYS A 7 4.15 -4.79 -6.93
C LYS A 7 3.46 -4.90 -5.58
N ALA A 8 2.70 -5.96 -5.36
CA ALA A 8 2.01 -6.22 -4.09
C ALA A 8 2.73 -7.33 -3.31
N PHE A 9 2.81 -7.17 -1.99
CA PHE A 9 3.41 -8.11 -1.07
C PHE A 9 2.33 -8.58 -0.09
N PHE A 10 2.08 -9.89 -0.06
CA PHE A 10 1.07 -10.49 0.79
C PHE A 10 1.73 -11.38 1.85
N PRO A 11 1.23 -11.39 3.11
CA PRO A 11 1.64 -12.40 4.07
C PRO A 11 1.23 -13.80 3.58
N VAL A 12 2.13 -14.78 3.69
CA VAL A 12 1.81 -16.19 3.44
C VAL A 12 1.25 -16.80 4.72
N LEU A 13 -0.07 -16.89 4.80
CA LEU A 13 -0.78 -17.36 5.99
C LEU A 13 -0.98 -18.88 6.01
N VAL A 14 -0.94 -19.53 4.84
CA VAL A 14 -1.15 -20.98 4.69
C VAL A 14 -0.16 -21.59 3.68
N PRO A 15 0.17 -22.89 3.81
CA PRO A 15 0.97 -23.59 2.82
C PRO A 15 0.39 -23.49 1.41
N GLY A 16 1.25 -23.24 0.42
CA GLY A 16 0.85 -23.10 -0.98
C GLY A 16 0.29 -21.74 -1.38
N VAL A 17 0.17 -20.79 -0.43
CA VAL A 17 -0.33 -19.41 -0.61
C VAL A 17 -1.81 -19.33 -1.00
N LEU A 18 -2.29 -20.18 -1.90
CA LEU A 18 -3.66 -20.21 -2.43
C LEU A 18 -4.09 -18.86 -3.04
N PHE A 19 -3.17 -18.22 -3.77
CA PHE A 19 -3.41 -16.92 -4.38
C PHE A 19 -4.60 -16.94 -5.37
N SER A 20 -5.48 -15.95 -5.27
CA SER A 20 -6.59 -15.69 -6.18
C SER A 20 -6.77 -14.18 -6.37
N CYS A 21 -7.24 -13.75 -7.53
CA CYS A 21 -7.55 -12.35 -7.83
C CYS A 21 -8.76 -12.24 -8.76
N GLY A 22 -9.53 -11.16 -8.62
CA GLY A 22 -10.72 -10.86 -9.41
C GLY A 22 -11.15 -9.41 -9.15
N ASP A 23 -12.43 -9.10 -9.37
CA ASP A 23 -13.03 -7.79 -9.06
C ASP A 23 -12.31 -6.61 -9.72
N CYS A 24 -12.17 -6.72 -11.05
CA CYS A 24 -11.40 -5.76 -11.83
C CYS A 24 -12.24 -4.53 -12.16
N HIS A 25 -11.69 -3.34 -11.90
CA HIS A 25 -12.32 -2.07 -12.25
C HIS A 25 -11.56 -1.36 -13.36
N SER A 26 -12.27 -0.86 -14.37
CA SER A 26 -11.67 0.04 -15.37
C SER A 26 -11.43 1.45 -14.81
N ALA A 27 -12.20 1.84 -13.80
CA ALA A 27 -11.94 3.02 -12.96
C ALA A 27 -12.55 2.84 -11.57
N GLN A 28 -11.84 3.33 -10.54
CA GLN A 28 -12.31 3.44 -9.16
C GLN A 28 -11.69 4.68 -8.53
N GLY A 29 -12.48 5.43 -7.75
CA GLY A 29 -12.00 6.52 -6.90
C GLY A 29 -11.60 6.01 -5.52
N ASP A 30 -10.80 6.81 -4.80
CA ASP A 30 -10.49 6.53 -3.39
C ASP A 30 -11.79 6.44 -2.56
N GLY A 31 -11.92 5.40 -1.77
CA GLY A 31 -13.06 5.16 -0.89
C GLY A 31 -14.20 4.37 -1.52
N GLU A 32 -14.23 4.18 -2.85
CA GLU A 32 -15.29 3.43 -3.53
C GLU A 32 -16.70 3.84 -3.07
N VAL A 33 -16.90 5.15 -2.90
CA VAL A 33 -17.97 5.70 -2.04
C VAL A 33 -19.40 5.37 -2.47
N ASN A 34 -19.59 4.92 -3.71
CA ASN A 34 -20.86 4.47 -4.27
C ASN A 34 -21.06 2.94 -4.19
N GLY A 35 -20.16 2.22 -3.52
CA GLY A 35 -20.23 0.77 -3.34
C GLY A 35 -19.78 -0.06 -4.53
N THR A 36 -19.17 0.55 -5.56
CA THR A 36 -18.65 -0.14 -6.75
C THR A 36 -17.72 0.75 -7.56
N GLY A 37 -16.75 0.16 -8.24
CA GLY A 37 -16.03 0.78 -9.36
C GLY A 37 -16.79 0.68 -10.69
N ILE A 38 -16.10 0.97 -11.80
CA ILE A 38 -16.59 0.55 -13.13
C ILE A 38 -16.19 -0.91 -13.34
N GLU A 39 -17.06 -1.82 -12.88
CA GLU A 39 -16.89 -3.27 -12.99
C GLU A 39 -16.61 -3.71 -14.42
N THR A 40 -15.51 -4.43 -14.63
CA THR A 40 -15.05 -4.77 -15.98
C THR A 40 -14.40 -6.15 -16.01
N PRO A 41 -14.85 -7.08 -16.87
CA PRO A 41 -14.13 -8.32 -17.13
C PRO A 41 -12.73 -8.02 -17.67
N MET A 42 -11.68 -8.53 -17.03
CA MET A 42 -10.30 -8.34 -17.45
C MET A 42 -9.50 -9.63 -17.36
N SER A 43 -8.52 -9.75 -18.25
CA SER A 43 -7.43 -10.72 -18.14
C SER A 43 -6.22 -10.01 -17.54
N VAL A 44 -5.66 -10.58 -16.47
CA VAL A 44 -4.47 -10.04 -15.79
C VAL A 44 -3.29 -10.99 -15.94
N THR A 45 -2.10 -10.45 -16.22
CA THR A 45 -0.84 -11.20 -16.21
C THR A 45 -0.06 -10.82 -14.97
N LEU A 46 0.22 -11.81 -14.12
CA LEU A 46 0.91 -11.62 -12.84
C LEU A 46 2.19 -12.47 -12.79
N THR A 47 3.23 -11.94 -12.13
CA THR A 47 4.42 -12.70 -11.77
C THR A 47 4.43 -12.92 -10.27
N LEU A 48 4.52 -14.17 -9.83
CA LEU A 48 4.57 -14.55 -8.43
C LEU A 48 6.00 -14.95 -8.04
N SER A 49 6.49 -14.40 -6.93
CA SER A 49 7.79 -14.74 -6.35
C SER A 49 7.65 -14.88 -4.84
N LEU A 50 8.47 -15.73 -4.22
CA LEU A 50 8.44 -15.98 -2.79
C LEU A 50 9.60 -15.28 -2.09
N GLN A 51 9.29 -14.37 -1.17
CA GLN A 51 10.26 -13.75 -0.27
C GLN A 51 10.22 -14.45 1.10
N LYS A 52 11.22 -15.30 1.37
CA LYS A 52 11.32 -16.00 2.66
C LYS A 52 11.72 -15.03 3.77
N GLY A 53 11.14 -15.22 4.97
CA GLY A 53 11.50 -14.44 6.16
C GLY A 53 11.00 -13.00 6.19
N ALA A 54 10.14 -12.59 5.25
CA ALA A 54 9.65 -11.21 5.17
C ALA A 54 8.77 -10.79 6.37
N ASN A 55 8.05 -11.74 6.99
CA ASN A 55 7.24 -11.54 8.20
C ASN A 55 6.42 -10.24 8.21
N ILE A 56 5.69 -9.97 7.13
CA ILE A 56 4.86 -8.76 7.02
C ILE A 56 3.51 -8.99 7.70
N PRO A 57 2.97 -8.00 8.43
CA PRO A 57 1.70 -8.16 9.14
C PRO A 57 0.49 -8.05 8.21
N GLU A 58 0.65 -7.37 7.07
CA GLU A 58 -0.46 -6.95 6.22
C GLU A 58 -0.01 -6.72 4.78
N LEU A 59 -0.98 -6.52 3.88
CA LEU A 59 -0.71 -6.12 2.51
C LEU A 59 0.10 -4.80 2.50
N ARG A 60 1.10 -4.76 1.63
CA ARG A 60 1.82 -3.55 1.26
C ARG A 60 2.14 -3.60 -0.22
N PHE A 61 2.29 -2.46 -0.87
CA PHE A 61 2.55 -2.44 -2.30
C PHE A 61 3.39 -1.25 -2.75
N ILE A 62 4.00 -1.38 -3.93
CA ILE A 62 4.70 -0.32 -4.62
C ILE A 62 3.89 0.04 -5.86
N THR A 63 3.64 1.32 -6.09
CA THR A 63 3.00 1.80 -7.32
C THR A 63 4.07 2.14 -8.37
N PRO A 64 3.75 2.03 -9.67
CA PRO A 64 4.58 2.65 -10.70
C PRO A 64 4.57 4.19 -10.55
N PRO A 65 5.54 4.89 -11.16
CA PRO A 65 5.52 6.35 -11.26
C PRO A 65 4.37 6.86 -12.14
N GLY A 66 4.08 8.16 -12.06
CA GLY A 66 3.16 8.85 -12.98
C GLY A 66 1.70 8.93 -12.52
N LYS A 67 1.36 8.39 -11.35
CA LYS A 67 0.13 8.76 -10.64
C LYS A 67 0.46 9.92 -9.68
N LYS A 68 0.44 11.16 -10.20
CA LYS A 68 0.68 12.38 -9.43
C LYS A 68 -0.30 12.52 -8.27
N LEU A 69 0.10 12.09 -7.07
CA LEU A 69 -0.57 12.45 -5.82
C LEU A 69 0.06 13.69 -5.20
N THR A 70 1.39 13.81 -5.33
CA THR A 70 2.20 14.91 -4.81
C THR A 70 3.17 15.41 -5.86
N VAL A 71 3.93 16.45 -5.54
CA VAL A 71 5.05 16.93 -6.37
C VAL A 71 6.25 15.96 -6.41
N ALA A 72 6.27 14.95 -5.53
CA ALA A 72 7.38 14.01 -5.37
C ALA A 72 6.95 12.58 -5.80
N ASP A 73 6.44 12.42 -7.01
CA ASP A 73 5.84 11.17 -7.50
C ASP A 73 6.66 10.46 -8.60
N GLU A 74 7.83 11.01 -8.95
CA GLU A 74 8.67 10.58 -10.09
C GLU A 74 9.10 9.10 -10.02
N ALA A 75 9.14 8.52 -8.82
CA ALA A 75 9.51 7.12 -8.56
C ALA A 75 8.33 6.25 -8.10
N GLY A 76 7.11 6.80 -8.02
CA GLY A 76 5.96 6.13 -7.43
C GLY A 76 5.97 6.14 -5.89
N TYR A 77 5.22 5.22 -5.29
CA TYR A 77 4.97 5.20 -3.84
C TYR A 77 5.20 3.82 -3.25
N PHE A 78 5.78 3.76 -2.06
CA PHE A 78 5.65 2.60 -1.18
C PHE A 78 4.43 2.80 -0.30
N VAL A 79 3.60 1.77 -0.16
CA VAL A 79 2.29 1.88 0.48
C VAL A 79 2.12 0.77 1.49
N THR A 80 1.85 1.14 2.74
CA THR A 80 1.38 0.22 3.77
C THR A 80 -0.14 0.31 3.89
N THR A 81 -0.81 -0.81 4.11
CA THR A 81 -2.26 -0.83 4.31
C THR A 81 -2.62 -1.35 5.68
N ALA A 82 -3.81 -0.99 6.14
CA ALA A 82 -4.47 -1.60 7.28
C ALA A 82 -5.96 -1.76 6.99
N HIS A 83 -6.52 -2.90 7.37
CA HIS A 83 -7.94 -3.20 7.28
C HIS A 83 -8.53 -3.58 8.63
N GLY A 84 -9.82 -3.29 8.79
CA GLY A 84 -10.56 -3.63 9.99
C GLY A 84 -11.85 -2.84 10.16
N PRO A 85 -12.57 -3.07 11.26
CA PRO A 85 -13.87 -2.46 11.52
C PRO A 85 -13.76 -1.09 12.20
N ASP A 86 -12.59 -0.45 12.19
CA ASP A 86 -12.34 0.81 12.88
C ASP A 86 -11.37 1.66 12.07
N LEU A 87 -11.92 2.52 11.22
CA LEU A 87 -11.17 3.36 10.30
C LEU A 87 -10.07 4.18 11.00
N PHE A 88 -10.32 4.62 12.24
CA PHE A 88 -9.34 5.34 13.02
C PHE A 88 -8.19 4.45 13.48
N LYS A 89 -8.48 3.25 13.98
CA LYS A 89 -7.43 2.29 14.35
C LYS A 89 -6.64 1.83 13.13
N ASP A 90 -7.29 1.63 12.00
CA ASP A 90 -6.63 1.19 10.77
C ASP A 90 -5.75 2.31 10.20
N SER A 91 -6.21 3.57 10.27
CA SER A 91 -5.37 4.75 10.03
C SER A 91 -4.08 4.73 10.87
N GLN A 92 -4.19 4.47 12.17
CA GLN A 92 -3.02 4.39 13.03
C GLN A 92 -2.10 3.21 12.69
N LYS A 93 -2.66 2.03 12.37
CA LYS A 93 -1.88 0.85 11.99
C LYS A 93 -1.11 1.07 10.69
N ALA A 94 -1.76 1.61 9.65
CA ALA A 94 -1.11 1.89 8.37
C ALA A 94 0.12 2.78 8.56
N ILE A 95 0.03 3.83 9.39
CA ILE A 95 1.17 4.69 9.75
C ILE A 95 2.21 3.95 10.60
N ARG A 96 1.81 3.13 11.58
CA ARG A 96 2.78 2.35 12.39
C ARG A 96 3.59 1.39 11.52
N TYR A 97 2.96 0.71 10.57
CA TYR A 97 3.66 -0.14 9.61
C TYR A 97 4.60 0.66 8.70
N MET A 98 4.24 1.90 8.34
CA MET A 98 5.13 2.78 7.57
C MET A 98 6.34 3.20 8.41
N ILE A 99 6.14 3.53 9.69
CA ILE A 99 7.23 3.82 10.63
C ILE A 99 8.16 2.62 10.76
N ASP A 100 7.62 1.41 10.89
CA ASP A 100 8.41 0.19 10.98
C ASP A 100 9.23 -0.05 9.71
N HIS A 101 8.65 0.20 8.53
CA HIS A 101 9.35 0.14 7.24
C HIS A 101 10.48 1.18 7.14
N LEU A 102 10.22 2.44 7.51
CA LEU A 102 11.23 3.50 7.53
C LEU A 102 12.38 3.19 8.50
N ALA A 103 12.06 2.59 9.65
CA ALA A 103 13.06 2.16 10.61
C ALA A 103 13.89 0.98 10.10
N SER A 104 13.27 -0.01 9.45
CA SER A 104 13.98 -1.21 8.96
C SER A 104 14.81 -0.93 7.72
N GLU A 105 14.24 -0.28 6.71
CA GLU A 105 14.86 -0.12 5.39
C GLU A 105 15.71 1.15 5.26
N TYR A 106 15.34 2.22 5.97
CA TYR A 106 16.04 3.51 5.90
C TYR A 106 16.79 3.86 7.19
N HIS A 107 16.83 2.92 8.15
CA HIS A 107 17.57 3.04 9.41
C HIS A 107 17.26 4.31 10.21
N MET A 108 16.03 4.81 10.09
CA MET A 108 15.55 5.95 10.87
C MET A 108 15.22 5.54 12.30
N THR A 109 15.40 6.45 13.25
CA THR A 109 14.72 6.33 14.54
C THR A 109 13.21 6.40 14.34
N ARG A 110 12.43 5.82 15.26
CA ARG A 110 10.97 5.83 15.17
C ARG A 110 10.42 7.25 15.18
N GLU A 111 11.06 8.16 15.90
CA GLU A 111 10.71 9.56 16.02
C GLU A 111 10.95 10.30 14.69
N GLN A 112 12.10 10.08 14.03
CA GLN A 112 12.38 10.61 12.70
C GLN A 112 11.38 10.09 11.67
N ALA A 113 11.13 8.79 11.66
CA ALA A 113 10.16 8.16 10.77
C ALA A 113 8.75 8.72 10.99
N TYR A 114 8.34 8.95 12.24
CA TYR A 114 7.05 9.55 12.57
C TYR A 114 6.94 11.00 12.08
N CYS A 115 7.97 11.83 12.30
CA CYS A 115 8.03 13.19 11.76
C CYS A 115 7.96 13.19 10.23
N LEU A 116 8.67 12.28 9.56
CA LEU A 116 8.62 12.15 8.11
C LEU A 116 7.22 11.75 7.63
N CYS A 117 6.58 10.79 8.29
CA CYS A 117 5.21 10.40 7.99
C CYS A 117 4.26 11.62 8.07
N GLY A 118 4.39 12.45 9.11
CA GLY A 118 3.57 13.65 9.26
C GLY A 118 3.80 14.72 8.19
N ALA A 119 4.98 14.74 7.56
CA ALA A 119 5.36 15.76 6.57
C ALA A 119 5.15 15.33 5.11
N ALA A 120 5.29 14.04 4.81
CA ALA A 120 5.43 13.55 3.44
C ALA A 120 4.55 12.34 3.09
N VAL A 121 3.90 11.69 4.06
CA VAL A 121 3.05 10.52 3.78
C VAL A 121 1.60 10.94 3.65
N ASP A 122 0.97 10.55 2.54
CA ASP A 122 -0.47 10.75 2.33
C ASP A 122 -1.25 9.57 2.88
N LEU A 123 -2.14 9.82 3.82
CA LEU A 123 -3.07 8.81 4.33
C LEU A 123 -4.37 8.85 3.53
N LYS A 124 -4.77 7.71 2.97
CA LYS A 124 -5.90 7.59 2.05
C LYS A 124 -6.83 6.46 2.45
N ILE A 125 -8.12 6.70 2.29
CA ILE A 125 -9.15 5.66 2.38
C ILE A 125 -9.19 4.95 1.03
N SER A 126 -8.96 3.63 1.03
CA SER A 126 -8.94 2.82 -0.20
C SER A 126 -10.35 2.41 -0.59
N GLU A 127 -11.12 1.91 0.38
CA GLU A 127 -12.56 1.71 0.32
C GLU A 127 -13.18 1.99 1.72
N ILE A 128 -14.47 2.32 1.77
CA ILE A 128 -15.23 2.52 3.02
C ILE A 128 -16.64 1.91 2.94
N VAL A 129 -16.81 0.89 2.10
CA VAL A 129 -18.13 0.35 1.74
C VAL A 129 -18.29 -1.13 2.09
N ASP A 130 -17.19 -1.84 2.37
CA ASP A 130 -17.18 -3.29 2.58
C ASP A 130 -17.40 -3.72 4.02
N ALA A 131 -18.57 -3.39 4.57
CA ALA A 131 -18.90 -3.77 5.94
C ALA A 131 -18.66 -5.28 6.21
N PRO A 132 -18.00 -5.64 7.33
CA PRO A 132 -17.70 -4.78 8.47
C PRO A 132 -16.33 -4.11 8.42
N ASN A 133 -15.55 -4.24 7.35
CA ASN A 133 -14.17 -3.77 7.30
C ASN A 133 -14.01 -2.59 6.35
N TRP A 134 -13.01 -1.76 6.63
CA TRP A 134 -12.58 -0.67 5.76
C TRP A 134 -11.08 -0.74 5.57
N ILE A 135 -10.56 -0.18 4.48
CA ILE A 135 -9.13 -0.21 4.17
C ILE A 135 -8.57 1.21 4.14
N VAL A 136 -7.53 1.44 4.94
CA VAL A 136 -6.71 2.67 4.92
C VAL A 136 -5.31 2.35 4.41
N SER A 137 -4.76 3.24 3.59
CA SER A 137 -3.45 3.12 2.95
C SER A 137 -2.60 4.36 3.21
N ALA A 138 -1.34 4.18 3.61
CA ALA A 138 -0.37 5.27 3.82
C ALA A 138 0.65 5.27 2.68
N TYR A 139 0.70 6.34 1.89
CA TYR A 139 1.52 6.47 0.68
C TYR A 139 2.78 7.28 0.95
N LEU A 140 3.94 6.62 0.94
CA LEU A 140 5.26 7.24 1.03
C LEU A 140 5.81 7.48 -0.38
N PRO A 141 6.00 8.74 -0.81
CA PRO A 141 6.64 9.03 -2.10
C PRO A 141 8.08 8.53 -2.13
N LEU A 142 8.40 7.62 -3.05
CA LEU A 142 9.74 7.05 -3.14
C LEU A 142 10.79 8.07 -3.61
N SER A 143 10.36 9.12 -4.33
CA SER A 143 11.24 10.17 -4.85
C SER A 143 11.93 11.02 -3.78
N ILE A 144 11.46 10.99 -2.53
CA ILE A 144 12.10 11.74 -1.43
C ILE A 144 13.38 11.05 -0.94
N PHE A 145 13.63 9.81 -1.39
CA PHE A 145 14.86 9.07 -1.10
C PHE A 145 15.74 9.04 -2.33
N ASN A 146 17.04 9.29 -2.15
CA ASN A 146 18.00 9.27 -3.25
C ASN A 146 18.18 7.84 -3.80
N PRO A 147 18.31 7.66 -5.13
CA PRO A 147 18.58 6.35 -5.76
C PRO A 147 19.92 5.70 -5.34
N GLN A 148 20.79 6.42 -4.63
CA GLN A 148 22.16 6.00 -4.29
C GLN A 148 22.37 5.63 -2.82
N SER A 149 21.33 5.69 -1.98
CA SER A 149 21.44 5.45 -0.53
C SER A 149 21.10 4.02 -0.07
N ALA A 150 20.67 3.14 -0.97
CA ALA A 150 20.53 1.71 -0.67
C ALA A 150 21.85 1.01 -1.00
N VAL A 151 22.70 0.83 0.02
CA VAL A 151 23.92 0.00 -0.03
C VAL A 151 23.63 -1.29 0.72
#